data_AF-A0A8T1IG84-F1
#
_entry.id   AF-A0A8T1IG84-F1
#
_cell.length_a   1.000
_cell.length_b   1.000
_cell.length_c   1.000
_cell.angle_alpha   90.00
_cell.angle_beta   90.00
_cell.angle_gamma   90.00
#
_symmetry.space_group_name_H-M   'P 1'
#
loop_
_entity.id
_entity.type
_entity.pdbx_description
1 polymer ?
#
loop_
_entity_poly.entity_id
_entity_poly.type
_entity_poly.pdbx_seq_one_letter_code
_entity_poly.pdbx_strand_id
1 'polypeptide(L)'
;MAEVTRANFDGYPVYRRRRRAAGTLKSKNREYNNATANQWVVPYNPYFSQKYNCHINVEVCTGITTVKYLYKYVYKGSDKAVVTR
;
A
#
# COMPACT_ATOMS: atom_id res chain seq x y z
N MET A 1 11.34 10.22 -3.80
CA MET A 1 9.85 10.15 -3.67
C MET A 1 9.29 10.52 -5.03
N ALA A 2 8.37 9.75 -5.60
CA ALA A 2 7.79 10.09 -6.90
C ALA A 2 6.66 11.11 -6.77
N GLU A 3 6.61 12.09 -7.67
CA GLU A 3 5.58 13.13 -7.73
C GLU A 3 4.28 12.63 -8.39
N VAL A 4 4.37 11.53 -9.16
CA VAL A 4 3.27 10.81 -9.80
C VAL A 4 3.53 9.31 -9.70
N THR A 5 2.46 8.52 -9.65
CA THR A 5 2.60 7.06 -9.74
C THR A 5 3.03 6.74 -11.16
N ARG A 6 4.19 6.10 -11.32
CA ARG A 6 4.75 5.76 -12.63
C ARG A 6 5.19 4.30 -12.68
N ALA A 7 5.10 3.72 -13.87
CA ALA A 7 5.71 2.42 -14.11
C ALA A 7 7.24 2.52 -13.99
N ASN A 8 7.87 1.50 -13.42
CA ASN A 8 9.33 1.37 -13.37
C ASN A 8 9.78 0.23 -14.28
N PHE A 9 11.04 0.26 -14.71
CA PHE A 9 11.64 -0.79 -15.53
C PHE A 9 11.70 -2.15 -14.81
N ASP A 10 11.79 -2.15 -13.49
CA ASP A 10 11.87 -3.36 -12.66
C ASP A 10 10.52 -4.08 -12.48
N GLY A 11 9.47 -3.62 -13.19
CA GLY A 11 8.15 -4.23 -13.17
C GLY A 11 7.28 -3.88 -11.96
N TYR A 12 7.81 -3.14 -10.97
CA TYR A 12 7.05 -2.62 -9.84
C TYR A 12 6.71 -1.14 -10.02
N PRO A 13 5.45 -0.70 -9.78
CA PRO A 13 5.09 0.70 -9.88
C PRO A 13 5.76 1.52 -8.77
N VAL A 14 6.33 2.66 -9.13
CA VAL A 14 6.82 3.65 -8.16
C VAL A 14 5.64 4.53 -7.76
N TYR A 15 5.07 4.26 -6.58
CA TYR A 15 3.92 5.00 -6.07
C TYR A 15 4.27 6.45 -5.71
N ARG A 16 3.36 7.37 -6.05
CA ARG A 16 3.40 8.73 -5.51
C ARG A 16 3.19 8.71 -4.00
N ARG A 17 4.10 9.33 -3.25
CA ARG A 17 3.96 9.53 -1.81
C ARG A 17 3.84 11.02 -1.54
N ARG A 18 2.64 11.48 -1.15
CA ARG A 18 2.40 12.90 -0.83
C ARG A 18 3.24 13.28 0.39
N ARG A 19 4.09 14.30 0.27
CA ARG A 19 4.84 14.85 1.40
C ARG A 19 3.86 15.63 2.29
N ARG A 20 3.89 15.40 3.60
CA ARG A 20 3.21 16.30 4.54
C ARG A 20 4.04 17.57 4.69
N ALA A 21 3.39 18.66 5.11
CA ALA A 21 4.08 19.90 5.43
C ALA A 21 5.19 19.67 6.46
N ALA A 22 6.23 20.50 6.43
CA ALA A 22 7.31 20.43 7.40
C ALA A 22 6.75 20.57 8.84
N GLY A 23 7.30 19.80 9.77
CA GLY A 23 6.86 19.76 11.16
C GLY A 23 7.23 18.44 11.83
N THR A 24 6.74 18.24 13.04
CA THR A 24 6.94 17.00 13.80
C THR A 24 5.63 16.26 14.04
N LEU A 25 5.65 14.95 13.80
CA LEU A 25 4.58 14.03 14.14
C LEU A 25 4.93 13.37 15.48
N LYS A 26 4.10 13.58 16.50
CA LYS A 26 4.22 12.88 17.78
C LYS A 26 3.30 11.67 17.77
N SER A 27 3.86 10.48 17.99
CA SER A 27 3.10 9.23 18.13
C SER A 27 3.76 8.34 19.17
N LYS A 28 2.99 7.82 20.14
CA LYS A 28 3.46 6.91 21.20
C LYS A 28 4.80 7.36 21.85
N ASN A 29 4.86 8.62 22.30
CA ASN A 29 6.04 9.26 22.90
C ASN A 29 7.29 9.36 22.01
N ARG A 30 7.15 9.20 20.69
CA ARG A 30 8.23 9.41 19.72
C ARG A 30 7.89 10.55 18.80
N GLU A 31 8.90 11.35 18.48
CA GLU A 31 8.78 12.49 17.58
C GLU A 31 9.45 12.16 16.25
N TYR A 32 8.67 12.26 15.17
CA TYR A 32 9.08 11.91 13.81
C TYR A 32 9.10 13.16 12.96
N ASN A 33 10.07 13.26 12.04
CA ASN A 33 10.02 14.29 11.02
C ASN A 33 8.80 14.03 10.11
N ASN A 34 7.84 14.97 10.12
CA ASN A 34 6.57 14.86 9.40
C ASN A 34 6.79 14.73 7.88
N ALA A 35 7.86 15.35 7.38
CA ALA A 35 8.22 15.32 5.97
C ALA A 35 8.70 13.93 5.48
N THR A 36 9.10 13.03 6.39
CA THR A 36 9.57 11.67 6.07
C THR A 36 8.71 10.56 6.69
N ALA A 37 7.76 10.88 7.58
CA ALA A 37 6.90 9.88 8.21
C ALA A 37 6.08 9.03 7.22
N ASN A 38 5.63 9.61 6.11
CA ASN A 38 4.88 8.88 5.07
C ASN A 38 5.74 7.84 4.32
N GLN A 39 7.05 7.74 4.57
CA GLN A 39 7.90 6.70 4.00
C GLN A 39 7.61 5.31 4.58
N TRP A 40 7.12 5.27 5.81
CA TRP A 40 6.84 4.04 6.56
C TRP A 40 5.39 3.58 6.42
N VAL A 41 4.51 4.42 5.86
CA VAL A 41 3.09 4.12 5.68
C VAL A 41 2.89 3.37 4.37
N VAL A 42 2.29 2.19 4.47
CA VAL A 42 1.86 1.42 3.29
C VAL A 42 0.77 2.24 2.56
N PRO A 43 0.91 2.53 1.26
CA PRO A 43 -0.12 3.23 0.52
C PRO A 43 -1.42 2.42 0.52
N TYR A 44 -2.54 3.08 0.87
CA TYR A 44 -3.88 2.49 0.86
C TYR A 44 -4.83 3.37 0.06
N ASN A 45 -5.96 2.82 -0.39
CA ASN A 45 -7.00 3.57 -1.08
C ASN A 45 -8.12 3.94 -0.09
N PRO A 46 -8.26 5.23 0.30
CA PRO A 46 -9.25 5.65 1.29
C PRO A 46 -10.68 5.31 0.89
N TYR A 47 -11.02 5.40 -0.40
CA TYR A 47 -12.37 5.12 -0.89
C TYR A 47 -12.74 3.65 -0.67
N PHE A 48 -11.87 2.73 -1.06
CA PHE A 48 -12.13 1.31 -0.88
C PHE A 48 -12.07 0.89 0.59
N SER A 49 -11.10 1.40 1.35
CA SER A 49 -11.02 1.11 2.78
C SER A 49 -12.25 1.55 3.54
N GLN A 50 -12.79 2.74 3.24
CA GLN A 50 -14.00 3.23 3.87
C GLN A 50 -15.26 2.47 3.41
N LYS A 51 -15.34 2.14 2.11
CA LYS A 51 -16.50 1.44 1.54
C LYS A 51 -16.69 0.02 2.09
N TYR A 52 -15.60 -0.71 2.30
CA TYR A 52 -15.63 -2.11 2.71
C TYR A 52 -15.18 -2.35 4.16
N ASN A 53 -14.82 -1.29 4.89
CA ASN A 53 -14.29 -1.35 6.25
C ASN A 53 -13.16 -2.39 6.42
N CYS A 54 -12.32 -2.53 5.40
CA CYS A 54 -11.23 -3.50 5.39
C CYS A 54 -9.99 -2.93 4.67
N HIS A 55 -8.82 -3.49 4.99
CA HIS A 55 -7.58 -3.08 4.35
C HIS A 55 -7.45 -3.73 2.96
N ILE A 56 -7.77 -2.95 1.92
CA ILE A 56 -7.72 -3.40 0.53
C ILE A 56 -6.39 -2.96 -0.10
N ASN A 57 -5.62 -3.92 -0.58
CA ASN A 57 -4.43 -3.68 -1.37
C ASN A 57 -4.82 -3.42 -2.84
N VAL A 58 -4.31 -2.35 -3.44
CA VAL A 58 -4.54 -2.00 -4.84
C VAL A 58 -3.20 -1.96 -5.54
N GLU A 59 -3.04 -2.79 -6.56
CA GLU A 59 -1.79 -2.90 -7.32
C GLU A 59 -2.01 -2.53 -8.79
N VAL A 60 -1.02 -1.86 -9.37
CA VAL A 60 -0.99 -1.55 -10.80
C VAL A 60 -0.22 -2.66 -11.51
N CYS A 61 -0.95 -3.49 -12.27
CA CYS A 61 -0.38 -4.63 -13.00
C CYS A 61 0.05 -4.21 -14.41
N THR A 62 1.34 -3.95 -14.62
CA THR A 62 1.88 -3.52 -15.94
C THR A 62 2.73 -4.57 -16.64
N GLY A 63 2.93 -5.76 -16.06
CA GLY A 63 3.81 -6.78 -16.64
C GLY A 63 3.33 -8.23 -16.44
N ILE A 64 3.87 -9.15 -17.23
CA ILE A 64 3.53 -10.58 -17.16
C ILE A 64 3.81 -11.17 -15.76
N THR A 65 4.83 -10.65 -15.07
CA THR A 65 5.15 -11.00 -13.68
C THR A 65 4.03 -10.67 -12.71
N THR A 66 3.37 -9.51 -12.87
CA THR A 66 2.21 -9.11 -12.05
C THR A 66 0.99 -10.00 -12.32
N VAL A 67 0.80 -10.46 -13.56
CA VAL A 67 -0.26 -11.42 -13.90
C VAL A 67 0.01 -12.78 -13.25
N LYS A 68 1.25 -13.27 -13.31
CA LYS A 68 1.66 -14.51 -12.62
C LYS A 68 1.45 -14.41 -11.12
N TYR A 69 1.76 -13.25 -10.53
CA TYR A 69 1.51 -12.97 -9.12
C TYR A 69 0.02 -13.03 -8.80
N LEU A 70 -0.85 -12.38 -9.57
CA LEU A 70 -2.31 -12.45 -9.39
C LEU A 70 -2.82 -13.90 -9.41
N TYR A 71 -2.41 -14.67 -10.42
CA TYR A 71 -2.78 -16.08 -10.53
C TYR A 71 -2.31 -16.90 -9.33
N LYS A 72 -1.09 -16.67 -8.85
CA LYS A 72 -0.60 -17.30 -7.62
C LYS A 72 -1.53 -16.98 -6.44
N TYR A 73 -1.99 -15.74 -6.29
CA TYR A 73 -2.87 -15.34 -5.18
C TYR A 73 -4.27 -15.94 -5.28
N VAL A 74 -4.84 -16.02 -6.49
CA VAL A 74 -6.15 -16.66 -6.71
C VAL A 74 -6.07 -18.16 -6.39
N TYR A 75 -5.02 -18.84 -6.84
CA TYR A 75 -4.89 -20.29 -6.69
C TYR A 75 -4.18 -20.73 -5.40
N LYS A 76 -3.62 -19.83 -4.60
CA LYS A 76 -3.06 -20.15 -3.27
C LYS A 76 -4.11 -20.73 -2.31
N GLY A 77 -5.39 -20.45 -2.58
CA GLY A 77 -6.50 -20.82 -1.71
C GLY A 77 -6.74 -19.76 -0.63
N SER A 78 -7.99 -19.62 -0.21
CA SER A 78 -8.36 -18.73 0.89
C SER A 78 -7.82 -19.28 2.21
N ASP A 79 -7.00 -18.50 2.92
CA ASP A 79 -6.74 -18.72 4.35
C ASP A 79 -8.07 -18.56 5.08
N LYS A 80 -8.77 -19.68 5.28
CA LYS A 80 -10.02 -19.71 6.04
C LYS A 80 -9.64 -19.56 7.51
N ALA A 81 -9.75 -18.35 8.05
CA ALA A 81 -9.86 -18.19 9.49
C ALA A 81 -11.18 -18.84 9.92
N VAL A 82 -11.11 -20.05 10.49
CA VAL A 82 -12.27 -20.70 11.11
C VAL A 82 -12.58 -19.91 12.38
N VAL A 83 -13.68 -19.15 12.34
CA VAL A 83 -14.24 -18.54 13.54
C VAL A 83 -15.12 -19.61 14.20
N THR A 84 -14.55 -20.32 15.18
CA THR A 84 -15.32 -21.22 16.05
C THR A 84 -16.16 -20.36 17.00
N ARG A 85 -17.45 -20.71 17.13
CA ARG A 85 -18.42 -20.02 17.96
C ARG A 85 -18.35 -20.50 19.41
#